data_AF-A0A137QNX5-F1
#
_entry.id   AF-A0A137QNX5-F1
#
_cell.length_a   1.000
_cell.length_b   1.000
_cell.length_c   1.000
_cell.angle_alpha   90.00
_cell.angle_beta   90.00
_cell.angle_gamma   90.00
#
_symmetry.space_group_name_H-M   'P 1'
#
loop_
_entity.id
_entity.type
_entity.pdbx_description
1 polymer ?
#
loop_
_entity_poly.entity_id
_entity_poly.type
_entity_poly.pdbx_seq_one_letter_code
_entity_poly.pdbx_strand_id
1 'polypeptide(L)'
;MAFHAPKSTLLHAVLASVSSELTAVDDIIRRPARLPTELLLIVRAHLLSTLTSDLFLASAHALAKYEEILQHLLCPDCISYNRDIYGPDVWQWQQFSGPCNCIQTPLRSLSKLSINPHQFANPHHWLEHHLSFQIAHLTPTSSPSHSIWDVVIDVLHRHHCELLREDLDDFTAIQGMPLSPSTINNFYYRRVIDYHGSLKPRSPPTIRVRPLRSSLRLLESEGIGEVGETGDAYRADIILCQAFKNLGLTLELKDIFSTPREPPTVTPWRLGTDVPMHQSSFLPQYSASSALDGVIRMYSVVSTILAAFVSMPMTIATLALTIVCFYSRPIALRVGV
;
A
#
# COMPACT_ATOMS: atom_id res chain seq x y z
N MET A 1 -26.40 5.99 -2.04
CA MET A 1 -25.51 5.16 -1.21
C MET A 1 -24.07 5.56 -1.46
N ALA A 2 -23.22 5.48 -0.45
CA ALA A 2 -21.78 5.73 -0.57
C ALA A 2 -21.03 4.58 0.12
N PHE A 3 -19.93 4.17 -0.48
CA PHE A 3 -19.04 3.17 0.12
C PHE A 3 -17.92 3.87 0.89
N HIS A 4 -17.51 3.31 2.02
CA HIS A 4 -16.41 3.80 2.85
C HIS A 4 -15.17 2.92 2.71
N ALA A 5 -14.09 3.47 2.16
CA ALA A 5 -12.80 2.78 2.11
C ALA A 5 -11.77 3.54 2.98
N PRO A 6 -10.85 2.84 3.69
CA PRO A 6 -9.70 3.49 4.30
C PRO A 6 -8.90 4.23 3.22
N LYS A 7 -8.52 5.47 3.51
CA LYS A 7 -7.78 6.32 2.58
C LYS A 7 -6.52 5.66 2.05
N SER A 8 -5.69 5.14 2.94
CA SER A 8 -4.45 4.46 2.59
C SER A 8 -4.70 3.29 1.64
N THR A 9 -5.68 2.43 1.92
CA THR A 9 -6.04 1.30 1.04
C THR A 9 -6.42 1.76 -0.36
N LEU A 10 -7.25 2.80 -0.49
CA LEU A 10 -7.65 3.32 -1.80
C LEU A 10 -6.46 3.84 -2.59
N LEU A 11 -5.58 4.63 -1.97
CA LEU A 11 -4.40 5.20 -2.65
C LEU A 11 -3.48 4.10 -3.20
N HIS A 12 -3.21 3.05 -2.41
CA HIS A 12 -2.36 1.94 -2.85
C HIS A 12 -3.04 1.07 -3.92
N ALA A 13 -4.34 0.80 -3.78
CA ALA A 13 -5.09 0.02 -4.77
C ALA A 13 -5.16 0.72 -6.13
N VAL A 14 -5.37 2.03 -6.13
CA VAL A 14 -5.33 2.85 -7.34
C VAL A 14 -3.94 2.81 -7.97
N LEU A 15 -2.88 2.98 -7.16
CA LEU A 15 -1.52 2.94 -7.69
C LEU A 15 -1.17 1.55 -8.27
N ALA A 16 -1.58 0.48 -7.60
CA ALA A 16 -1.45 -0.88 -8.11
C ALA A 16 -2.22 -1.07 -9.42
N SER A 17 -3.40 -0.46 -9.56
CA SER A 17 -4.23 -0.55 -10.76
C SER A 17 -3.61 0.07 -12.01
N VAL A 18 -2.72 1.05 -11.84
CA VAL A 18 -2.01 1.73 -12.94
C VAL A 18 -0.58 1.22 -13.13
N SER A 19 -0.19 0.17 -12.41
CA SER A 19 1.13 -0.46 -12.56
C SER A 19 1.30 -1.05 -13.97
N SER A 20 2.55 -1.15 -14.41
CA SER A 20 2.89 -1.71 -15.72
C SER A 20 2.52 -3.20 -15.83
N GLU A 21 2.62 -3.91 -14.71
CA GLU A 21 2.36 -5.32 -14.54
C GLU A 21 0.86 -5.61 -14.72
N LEU A 22 0.00 -4.84 -14.05
CA LEU A 22 -1.44 -5.01 -14.21
C LEU A 22 -1.91 -4.53 -15.59
N THR A 23 -1.32 -3.45 -16.11
CA THR A 23 -1.61 -2.97 -17.47
C THR A 23 -1.28 -4.03 -18.52
N ALA A 24 -0.15 -4.73 -18.38
CA ALA A 24 0.23 -5.81 -19.27
C ALA A 24 -0.76 -6.99 -19.20
N VAL A 25 -1.23 -7.35 -18.00
CA VAL A 25 -2.27 -8.38 -17.82
C VAL A 25 -3.60 -7.94 -18.45
N ASP A 26 -4.00 -6.69 -18.25
CA ASP A 26 -5.22 -6.14 -18.86
C ASP A 26 -5.14 -6.13 -20.40
N ASP A 27 -3.97 -5.85 -20.97
CA ASP A 27 -3.75 -5.92 -22.42
C ASP A 27 -3.78 -7.36 -22.96
N ILE A 28 -3.32 -8.34 -22.18
CA ILE A 28 -3.46 -9.77 -22.51
C ILE A 28 -4.92 -10.19 -22.48
N ILE A 29 -5.69 -9.75 -21.47
CA ILE A 29 -7.13 -10.05 -21.34
C ILE A 29 -7.94 -9.49 -22.51
N ARG A 30 -7.60 -8.28 -22.99
CA ARG A 30 -8.29 -7.64 -24.12
C ARG A 30 -8.03 -8.32 -25.46
N ARG A 31 -6.94 -9.08 -25.57
CA ARG A 31 -6.55 -9.79 -26.79
C ARG A 31 -7.02 -11.25 -26.72
N PRO A 32 -7.27 -11.92 -27.85
CA PRO A 32 -7.53 -13.35 -27.85
C PRO A 32 -6.28 -14.09 -27.36
N ALA A 33 -6.26 -14.43 -26.07
CA ALA A 33 -5.21 -15.19 -25.44
C ALA A 33 -5.48 -16.69 -25.57
N ARG A 34 -4.45 -17.51 -25.36
CA ARG A 34 -4.58 -18.97 -25.33
C ARG A 34 -5.22 -19.50 -24.03
N LEU A 35 -5.28 -18.65 -23.01
CA LEU A 35 -5.86 -18.99 -21.70
C LEU A 35 -7.32 -18.56 -21.64
N PRO A 36 -8.20 -19.36 -20.99
CA PRO A 36 -9.55 -18.93 -20.65
C PRO A 36 -9.56 -17.60 -19.89
N THR A 37 -10.49 -16.71 -20.24
CA THR A 37 -10.62 -15.38 -19.65
C THR A 37 -10.82 -15.45 -18.14
N GLU A 38 -11.52 -16.47 -17.65
CA GLU A 38 -11.79 -16.68 -16.22
C GLU A 38 -10.49 -16.84 -15.44
N LEU A 39 -9.52 -17.59 -15.98
CA LEU A 39 -8.21 -17.76 -15.35
C LEU A 39 -7.43 -16.45 -15.36
N LEU A 40 -7.48 -15.69 -16.46
CA LEU A 40 -6.81 -14.39 -16.53
C LEU A 40 -7.40 -13.38 -15.54
N LEU A 41 -8.72 -13.40 -15.32
CA LEU A 41 -9.37 -12.55 -14.32
C LEU A 41 -8.97 -12.93 -12.89
N ILE A 42 -8.80 -14.23 -12.60
CA ILE A 42 -8.28 -14.71 -11.30
C ILE A 42 -6.83 -14.22 -11.10
N VAL A 43 -5.98 -14.37 -12.13
CA VAL A 43 -4.59 -13.89 -12.10
C VAL A 43 -4.55 -12.39 -11.88
N ARG A 44 -5.36 -11.62 -12.61
CA ARG A 44 -5.49 -10.17 -12.46
C ARG A 44 -5.88 -9.77 -11.03
N ALA A 45 -6.91 -10.40 -10.47
CA ALA A 45 -7.38 -10.10 -9.12
C ALA A 45 -6.31 -10.41 -8.06
N HIS A 46 -5.63 -11.55 -8.19
CA HIS A 46 -4.54 -11.92 -7.29
C HIS A 46 -3.33 -10.99 -7.41
N LEU A 47 -2.96 -10.62 -8.65
CA LEU A 47 -1.86 -9.70 -8.92
C LEU A 47 -2.15 -8.31 -8.31
N LEU A 48 -3.35 -7.77 -8.52
CA LEU A 48 -3.76 -6.49 -7.95
C LEU A 48 -3.70 -6.50 -6.42
N SER A 49 -4.20 -7.55 -5.80
CA SER A 49 -4.14 -7.74 -4.33
C SER A 49 -2.70 -7.75 -3.82
N THR A 50 -1.84 -8.52 -4.48
CA THR A 50 -0.42 -8.66 -4.13
C THR A 50 0.30 -7.33 -4.25
N LEU A 51 0.16 -6.64 -5.40
CA LEU A 51 0.77 -5.34 -5.63
C LEU A 51 0.28 -4.28 -4.63
N THR A 52 -1.01 -4.29 -4.29
CA THR A 52 -1.58 -3.36 -3.29
C THR A 52 -0.95 -3.59 -1.92
N SER A 53 -0.81 -4.85 -1.51
CA SER A 53 -0.14 -5.22 -0.25
C SER A 53 1.34 -4.83 -0.24
N ASP A 54 2.06 -5.09 -1.33
CA ASP A 54 3.49 -4.77 -1.44
C ASP A 54 3.74 -3.25 -1.39
N LEU A 55 2.93 -2.48 -2.12
CA LEU A 55 2.98 -1.02 -2.08
C LEU A 55 2.65 -0.49 -0.68
N PHE A 56 1.66 -1.07 -0.01
CA PHE A 56 1.31 -0.68 1.36
C PHE A 56 2.48 -0.93 2.34
N LEU A 57 3.10 -2.12 2.28
CA LEU A 57 4.25 -2.46 3.12
C LEU A 57 5.47 -1.59 2.80
N ALA A 58 5.73 -1.31 1.52
CA ALA A 58 6.81 -0.43 1.10
C ALA A 58 6.62 1.00 1.63
N SER A 59 5.40 1.54 1.53
CA SER A 59 5.05 2.86 2.08
C SER A 59 5.16 2.88 3.62
N ALA A 60 4.71 1.83 4.30
CA ALA A 60 4.83 1.73 5.76
C ALA A 60 6.30 1.70 6.22
N HIS A 61 7.16 0.97 5.52
CA HIS A 61 8.59 0.94 5.78
C HIS A 61 9.26 2.30 5.47
N ALA A 62 8.89 2.94 4.36
CA ALA A 62 9.38 4.27 4.02
C ALA A 62 8.95 5.33 5.04
N LEU A 63 7.73 5.22 5.59
CA LEU A 63 7.24 6.08 6.68
C LEU A 63 8.08 5.88 7.95
N ALA A 64 8.30 4.61 8.35
CA ALA A 64 9.12 4.27 9.52
C ALA A 64 10.53 4.87 9.42
N LYS A 65 11.16 4.75 8.24
CA LYS A 65 12.47 5.35 7.96
C LYS A 65 12.42 6.88 8.01
N TYR A 66 11.36 7.50 7.50
CA TYR A 66 11.20 8.95 7.56
C TYR A 66 11.12 9.44 9.02
N GLU A 67 10.32 8.79 9.87
CA GLU A 67 10.21 9.17 11.27
C GLU A 67 11.49 8.87 12.04
N GLU A 68 12.19 7.78 11.72
CA GLU A 68 13.52 7.50 12.26
C GLU A 68 14.48 8.65 11.92
N ILE A 69 14.50 9.13 10.68
CA ILE A 69 15.32 10.28 10.28
C ILE A 69 14.92 11.53 11.09
N LEU A 70 13.63 11.78 11.29
CA LEU A 70 13.17 12.89 12.14
C LEU A 70 13.69 12.78 13.57
N GLN A 71 13.64 11.58 14.16
CA GLN A 71 14.18 11.34 15.51
C GLN A 71 15.69 11.59 15.56
N HIS A 72 16.43 11.19 14.53
CA HIS A 72 17.89 11.42 14.44
C HIS A 72 18.28 12.90 14.29
N LEU A 73 17.33 13.81 14.03
CA LEU A 73 17.58 15.25 14.12
C LEU A 73 17.72 15.72 15.58
N LEU A 74 17.31 14.90 16.55
CA LEU A 74 17.39 15.19 17.98
C LEU A 74 18.48 14.37 18.67
N CYS A 75 19.09 14.92 19.72
CA CYS A 75 19.98 14.14 20.59
C CYS A 75 19.17 13.18 21.46
N PRO A 76 19.79 12.13 22.03
CA PRO A 76 19.09 11.15 22.89
C PRO A 76 18.24 11.79 24.00
N ASP A 77 18.74 12.85 24.64
CA ASP A 77 18.04 13.54 25.72
C ASP A 77 16.78 14.27 25.21
N CYS A 78 16.89 14.95 24.06
CA CYS A 78 15.74 15.59 23.42
C CYS A 78 14.71 14.57 22.94
N ILE A 79 15.14 13.40 22.46
CA ILE A 79 14.23 12.31 22.09
C ILE A 79 13.49 11.82 23.33
N SER A 80 14.20 11.55 24.44
CA SER A 80 13.57 11.12 25.70
C SER A 80 12.55 12.14 26.17
N TYR A 81 12.94 13.43 26.24
CA TYR A 81 12.05 14.51 26.64
C TYR A 81 10.78 14.57 25.78
N ASN A 82 10.91 14.54 24.44
CA ASN A 82 9.73 14.59 23.58
C ASN A 82 8.85 13.34 23.73
N ARG A 83 9.45 12.16 23.93
CA ARG A 83 8.69 10.94 24.22
C ARG A 83 7.93 11.01 25.54
N ASP A 84 8.53 11.60 26.56
CA ASP A 84 7.93 11.73 27.90
C ASP A 84 6.79 12.76 27.91
N ILE A 85 6.94 13.86 27.17
CA ILE A 85 5.95 14.96 27.14
C ILE A 85 4.84 14.72 26.12
N TYR A 86 5.16 14.27 24.91
CA TYR A 86 4.21 14.15 23.80
C TYR A 86 3.87 12.70 23.44
N GLY A 87 4.59 11.72 23.99
CA GLY A 87 4.42 10.30 23.65
C GLY A 87 5.35 9.81 22.54
N PRO A 88 5.26 8.51 22.20
CA PRO A 88 6.17 7.86 21.23
C PRO A 88 5.93 8.29 19.79
N ASP A 89 4.80 8.93 19.50
CA ASP A 89 4.40 9.34 18.16
C ASP A 89 5.02 10.70 17.78
N VAL A 90 6.00 10.66 16.86
CA VAL A 90 6.73 11.85 16.38
C VAL A 90 5.78 12.89 15.76
N TRP A 91 4.65 12.45 15.21
CA TRP A 91 3.68 13.36 14.59
C TRP A 91 2.93 14.23 15.61
N GLN A 92 3.00 13.88 16.90
CA GLN A 92 2.40 14.62 18.00
C GLN A 92 3.36 15.62 18.66
N TRP A 93 4.63 15.63 18.24
CA TRP A 93 5.65 16.50 18.82
C TRP A 93 5.49 17.95 18.34
N GLN A 94 4.59 18.70 18.99
CA GLN A 94 4.21 20.04 18.55
C GLN A 94 5.41 20.99 18.46
N GLN A 95 6.36 20.91 19.40
CA GLN A 95 7.52 21.82 19.47
C GLN A 95 8.73 21.36 18.63
N PHE A 96 8.58 20.30 17.83
CA PHE A 96 9.68 19.79 17.02
C PHE A 96 9.92 20.66 15.77
N SER A 97 10.78 21.67 15.89
CA SER A 97 11.15 22.58 14.79
C SER A 97 12.33 22.12 13.96
N GLY A 98 12.85 20.91 14.20
CA GLY A 98 13.97 20.32 13.45
C GLY A 98 15.16 19.97 14.32
N PRO A 99 16.39 20.06 13.78
CA PRO A 99 17.58 19.64 14.49
C PRO A 99 17.74 20.35 15.84
N CYS A 100 18.04 19.60 16.90
CA CYS A 100 18.28 20.22 18.21
C CYS A 100 19.66 20.89 18.27
N ASN A 101 19.76 22.01 19.00
CA ASN A 101 21.01 22.74 19.21
C ASN A 101 22.06 21.94 20.01
N CYS A 102 21.67 20.85 20.66
CA CYS A 102 22.56 19.98 21.43
C CYS A 102 23.53 19.21 20.53
N ILE A 103 23.17 18.96 19.26
CA ILE A 103 24.03 18.29 18.29
C ILE A 103 24.96 19.35 17.69
N GLN A 104 26.06 19.66 18.40
CA GLN A 104 27.14 20.48 17.85
C GLN A 104 28.05 19.70 16.88
N THR A 105 27.80 18.42 16.67
CA THR A 105 28.58 17.60 15.74
C THR A 105 28.41 18.11 14.31
N PRO A 106 29.48 18.08 13.48
CA PRO A 106 29.44 18.54 12.11
C PRO A 106 28.64 17.55 11.25
N LEU A 107 27.31 17.57 11.37
CA LEU A 107 26.35 16.88 10.51
C LEU A 107 26.28 17.50 9.10
N ARG A 108 27.43 17.94 8.55
CA ARG A 108 27.55 18.44 7.17
C ARG A 108 27.09 17.40 6.14
N SER A 109 27.03 16.12 6.49
CA SER A 109 26.50 15.06 5.61
C SER A 109 24.97 15.01 5.62
N LEU A 110 24.30 15.24 6.76
CA LEU A 110 22.84 15.23 6.85
C LEU A 110 22.21 16.56 6.41
N SER A 111 22.94 17.68 6.43
CA SER A 111 22.47 18.95 5.87
C SER A 111 22.13 18.88 4.37
N LYS A 112 22.60 17.84 3.65
CA LYS A 112 22.22 17.59 2.25
C LYS A 112 20.79 17.04 2.10
N LEU A 113 20.29 16.36 3.12
CA LEU A 113 18.90 15.96 3.18
C LEU A 113 18.12 17.18 3.68
N SER A 114 17.66 18.00 2.75
CA SER A 114 16.77 19.15 3.01
C SER A 114 15.39 18.65 3.48
N ILE A 115 15.35 17.95 4.61
CA ILE A 115 14.13 17.44 5.22
C ILE A 115 13.61 18.53 6.13
N ASN A 116 12.50 19.14 5.72
CA ASN A 116 11.78 20.05 6.59
C ASN A 116 10.85 19.23 7.50
N PRO A 117 11.06 19.20 8.82
CA PRO A 117 10.26 18.41 9.76
C PRO A 117 8.77 18.78 9.74
N HIS A 118 8.45 20.04 9.38
CA HIS A 118 7.09 20.55 9.28
C HIS A 118 6.51 20.47 7.86
N GLN A 119 7.20 19.80 6.92
CA GLN A 119 6.69 19.62 5.56
C GLN A 119 5.35 18.86 5.56
N PHE A 120 5.18 17.95 6.51
CA PHE A 120 3.99 17.10 6.56
C PHE A 120 3.19 17.30 7.85
N ALA A 121 1.88 17.47 7.67
CA ALA A 121 0.96 17.62 8.77
C ALA A 121 0.82 16.31 9.57
N ASN A 122 0.66 15.18 8.90
CA ASN A 122 0.37 13.89 9.52
C ASN A 122 0.90 12.76 8.60
N PRO A 123 0.85 11.48 9.05
CA PRO A 123 1.31 10.35 8.23
C PRO A 123 0.61 10.24 6.87
N HIS A 124 -0.67 10.60 6.79
CA HIS A 124 -1.45 10.56 5.54
C HIS A 124 -1.00 11.62 4.54
N HIS A 125 -0.68 12.83 4.99
CA HIS A 125 -0.13 13.89 4.12
C HIS A 125 1.26 13.52 3.60
N TRP A 126 2.08 12.88 4.43
CA TRP A 126 3.34 12.29 3.98
C TRP A 126 3.10 11.20 2.93
N LEU A 127 2.12 10.31 3.16
CA LEU A 127 1.79 9.22 2.24
C LEU A 127 1.34 9.76 0.88
N GLU A 128 0.46 10.76 0.85
CA GLU A 128 0.01 11.39 -0.40
C GLU A 128 1.19 11.96 -1.19
N HIS A 129 2.09 12.68 -0.52
CA HIS A 129 3.29 13.22 -1.15
C HIS A 129 4.21 12.09 -1.64
N HIS A 130 4.42 11.05 -0.84
CA HIS A 130 5.24 9.91 -1.18
C HIS A 130 4.72 9.18 -2.44
N LEU A 131 3.42 8.90 -2.50
CA LEU A 131 2.80 8.24 -3.65
C LEU A 131 2.74 9.15 -4.88
N SER A 132 2.53 10.46 -4.70
CA SER A 132 2.62 11.43 -5.81
C SER A 132 4.02 11.45 -6.42
N PHE A 133 5.06 11.39 -5.58
CA PHE A 133 6.44 11.29 -6.02
C PHE A 133 6.72 9.98 -6.77
N GLN A 134 6.18 8.86 -6.28
CA GLN A 134 6.28 7.57 -7.00
C GLN A 134 5.62 7.62 -8.37
N ILE A 135 4.42 8.21 -8.49
CA ILE A 135 3.73 8.38 -9.78
C ILE A 135 4.56 9.21 -10.75
N ALA A 136 5.12 10.32 -10.29
CA ALA A 136 5.97 11.18 -11.13
C ALA A 136 7.15 10.40 -11.75
N HIS A 137 7.66 9.38 -11.05
CA HIS A 137 8.70 8.49 -11.58
C HIS A 137 8.18 7.43 -12.56
N LEU A 138 6.94 6.97 -12.39
CA LEU A 138 6.31 5.99 -13.28
C LEU A 138 5.84 6.60 -14.60
N THR A 139 5.48 7.89 -14.62
CA THR A 139 4.94 8.59 -15.80
C THR A 139 5.81 9.79 -16.21
N PRO A 140 7.01 9.57 -16.79
CA PRO A 140 7.93 10.66 -17.14
C PRO A 140 7.43 11.57 -18.27
N THR A 141 6.37 11.18 -18.99
CA THR A 141 5.86 11.90 -20.17
C THR A 141 4.64 12.76 -19.90
N SER A 142 4.10 12.78 -18.68
CA SER A 142 2.88 13.50 -18.35
C SER A 142 3.16 14.84 -17.64
N SER A 143 2.19 15.74 -17.70
CA SER A 143 2.24 17.12 -17.22
C SER A 143 2.85 17.26 -15.81
N PRO A 144 3.60 18.33 -15.49
CA PRO A 144 4.47 18.44 -14.31
C PRO A 144 3.79 18.51 -12.92
N SER A 145 2.52 18.11 -12.76
CA SER A 145 1.85 18.13 -11.45
C SER A 145 0.74 17.09 -11.37
N HIS A 146 1.10 15.81 -11.37
CA HIS A 146 0.15 14.76 -11.03
C HIS A 146 0.18 14.51 -9.54
N SER A 147 -0.84 15.01 -8.85
CA SER A 147 -1.16 14.55 -7.50
C SER A 147 -1.63 13.09 -7.59
N ILE A 148 -1.34 12.27 -6.59
CA ILE A 148 -1.93 10.93 -6.45
C ILE A 148 -3.47 10.99 -6.60
N TRP A 149 -4.09 12.08 -6.16
CA TRP A 149 -5.53 12.28 -6.26
C TRP A 149 -6.04 12.41 -7.69
N ASP A 150 -5.25 12.97 -8.61
CA ASP A 150 -5.65 13.05 -10.02
C ASP A 150 -5.76 11.64 -10.61
N VAL A 151 -4.83 10.76 -10.23
CA VAL A 151 -4.85 9.33 -10.62
C VAL A 151 -6.03 8.60 -9.97
N VAL A 152 -6.31 8.87 -8.70
CA VAL A 152 -7.47 8.29 -8.00
C VAL A 152 -8.77 8.69 -8.68
N ILE A 153 -8.95 9.98 -8.99
CA ILE A 153 -10.15 10.50 -9.67
C ILE A 153 -10.30 9.84 -11.04
N ASP A 154 -9.22 9.78 -11.83
CA ASP A 154 -9.25 9.17 -13.16
C ASP A 154 -9.59 7.67 -13.09
N VAL A 155 -8.95 6.91 -12.20
CA VAL A 155 -9.22 5.47 -12.02
C VAL A 155 -10.65 5.22 -11.54
N LEU A 156 -11.15 5.99 -10.58
CA LEU A 156 -12.54 5.87 -10.12
C LEU A 156 -13.52 6.19 -11.25
N HIS A 157 -13.23 7.20 -12.07
CA HIS A 157 -14.08 7.57 -13.19
C HIS A 157 -14.15 6.46 -14.25
N ARG A 158 -13.03 5.76 -14.53
CA ARG A 158 -13.01 4.54 -15.37
C ARG A 158 -13.86 3.41 -14.80
N HIS A 159 -14.08 3.40 -13.49
CA HIS A 159 -14.97 2.48 -12.77
C HIS A 159 -16.35 3.07 -12.47
N HIS A 160 -16.76 4.11 -13.21
CA HIS A 160 -18.08 4.74 -13.08
C HIS A 160 -18.37 5.28 -11.67
N CYS A 161 -17.33 5.71 -10.96
CA CYS A 161 -17.38 6.20 -9.59
C CYS A 161 -16.75 7.59 -9.48
N GLU A 162 -17.13 8.34 -8.45
CA GLU A 162 -16.54 9.63 -8.08
C GLU A 162 -16.38 9.76 -6.56
N LEU A 163 -15.41 10.59 -6.14
CA LEU A 163 -15.19 10.95 -4.74
C LEU A 163 -16.23 11.98 -4.29
N LEU A 164 -16.69 11.88 -3.04
CA LEU A 164 -17.49 12.95 -2.43
C LEU A 164 -16.60 14.16 -2.09
N ARG A 165 -17.02 15.34 -2.54
CA ARG A 165 -16.27 16.60 -2.41
C ARG A 165 -16.00 17.01 -0.96
N GLU A 166 -16.89 16.64 -0.04
CA GLU A 166 -16.73 16.89 1.40
C GLU A 166 -15.41 16.32 1.94
N ASP A 167 -14.94 15.20 1.38
CA ASP A 167 -13.66 14.62 1.77
C ASP A 167 -12.48 15.42 1.19
N LEU A 168 -12.63 16.01 0.00
CA LEU A 168 -11.56 16.76 -0.71
C LEU A 168 -11.30 18.16 -0.13
N ASP A 169 -12.34 18.82 0.38
CA ASP A 169 -12.23 20.17 0.94
C ASP A 169 -11.48 20.17 2.30
N ASP A 170 -11.55 19.07 3.06
CA ASP A 170 -10.70 18.84 4.24
C ASP A 170 -9.21 18.69 3.88
N PHE A 171 -8.88 18.30 2.64
CA PHE A 171 -7.50 18.07 2.19
C PHE A 171 -6.86 19.30 1.53
N THR A 172 -7.62 20.04 0.71
CA THR A 172 -7.10 21.17 -0.08
C THR A 172 -6.93 22.46 0.71
N ALA A 173 -7.57 22.60 1.87
CA ALA A 173 -7.41 23.76 2.76
C ALA A 173 -5.96 23.99 3.24
N ILE A 174 -5.06 23.00 3.08
CA ILE A 174 -3.66 23.07 3.50
C ILE A 174 -2.72 23.52 2.36
N GLN A 175 -3.08 23.27 1.09
CA GLN A 175 -2.12 23.34 -0.03
C GLN A 175 -2.11 24.68 -0.78
N GLY A 176 -3.06 25.58 -0.52
CA GLY A 176 -3.29 26.79 -1.32
C GLY A 176 -2.87 28.14 -0.72
N MET A 177 -2.41 28.22 0.53
CA MET A 177 -1.93 29.50 1.07
C MET A 177 -0.43 29.66 0.85
N PRO A 178 0.05 30.69 0.11
CA PRO A 178 1.43 31.11 0.22
C PRO A 178 1.66 31.53 1.67
N LEU A 179 2.32 30.66 2.43
CA LEU A 179 2.63 30.89 3.83
C LEU A 179 3.62 32.06 3.92
N SER A 180 3.08 33.27 4.14
CA SER A 180 3.86 34.37 4.69
C SER A 180 4.49 33.88 6.02
N PRO A 181 5.77 34.15 6.30
CA PRO A 181 6.43 33.73 7.55
C PRO A 181 5.69 34.15 8.82
N SER A 182 4.86 35.20 8.76
CA SER A 182 4.04 35.69 9.87
C SER A 182 2.76 34.87 10.14
N THR A 183 2.32 33.99 9.22
CA THR A 183 1.08 33.20 9.36
C THR A 183 1.31 31.84 10.03
N ILE A 184 2.58 31.43 10.19
CA ILE A 184 2.98 30.16 10.82
C ILE A 184 2.44 30.07 12.27
N ASN A 185 2.37 31.19 12.99
CA ASN A 185 1.83 31.22 14.36
C ASN A 185 0.30 30.98 14.42
N ASN A 186 -0.48 31.41 13.44
CA ASN A 186 -1.93 31.18 13.43
C ASN A 186 -2.30 29.73 13.07
N PHE A 187 -1.49 29.09 12.22
CA PHE A 187 -1.65 27.67 11.89
C PHE A 187 -1.39 26.78 13.11
N TYR A 188 -0.42 27.17 13.95
CA TYR A 188 -0.10 26.49 15.20
C TYR A 188 -1.26 26.58 16.21
N TYR A 189 -1.88 27.75 16.37
CA TYR A 189 -2.99 27.95 17.29
C TYR A 189 -4.26 27.17 16.91
N ARG A 190 -4.63 27.10 15.62
CA ARG A 190 -5.83 26.36 15.20
C ARG A 190 -5.70 24.86 15.45
N ARG A 191 -4.48 24.34 15.34
CA ARG A 191 -4.15 22.92 15.49
C ARG A 191 -4.14 22.44 16.95
N VAL A 192 -3.72 23.30 17.86
CA VAL A 192 -3.75 23.04 19.32
C VAL A 192 -5.19 23.04 19.84
N ILE A 193 -6.07 23.88 19.28
CA ILE A 193 -7.48 23.96 19.68
C ILE A 193 -8.26 22.71 19.26
N ASP A 194 -8.02 22.18 18.05
CA ASP A 194 -8.71 20.96 17.58
C ASP A 194 -8.27 19.69 18.32
N TYR A 195 -7.06 19.66 18.89
CA TYR A 195 -6.51 18.47 19.57
C TYR A 195 -6.89 18.38 21.05
N HIS A 196 -7.01 19.52 21.76
CA HIS A 196 -7.36 19.51 23.19
C HIS A 196 -8.87 19.47 23.47
N GLY A 197 -9.73 19.77 22.48
CA GLY A 197 -11.18 19.86 22.69
C GLY A 197 -11.98 18.56 22.55
N SER A 198 -11.45 17.51 21.91
CA SER A 198 -12.22 16.31 21.58
C SER A 198 -11.44 15.04 21.88
N LEU A 199 -11.60 14.50 23.09
CA LEU A 199 -11.14 13.17 23.51
C LEU A 199 -11.84 12.01 22.75
N LYS A 200 -12.65 12.30 21.71
CA LYS A 200 -13.25 11.24 20.92
C LYS A 200 -12.18 10.65 20.01
N PRO A 201 -11.97 9.31 20.03
CA PRO A 201 -11.06 8.65 19.09
C PRO A 201 -11.49 9.05 17.68
N ARG A 202 -10.59 9.76 16.99
CA ARG A 202 -10.86 10.22 15.63
C ARG A 202 -10.96 8.96 14.77
N SER A 203 -12.13 8.73 14.20
CA SER A 203 -12.30 7.62 13.25
C SER A 203 -11.24 7.75 12.16
N PRO A 204 -10.65 6.64 11.68
CA PRO A 204 -9.69 6.69 10.59
C PRO A 204 -10.28 7.46 9.40
N PRO A 205 -9.46 8.22 8.65
CA PRO A 205 -9.94 8.95 7.49
C PRO A 205 -10.50 7.95 6.49
N THR A 206 -11.82 7.92 6.39
CA THR A 206 -12.55 7.11 5.42
C THR A 206 -12.94 7.99 4.26
N ILE A 207 -12.74 7.48 3.05
CA ILE A 207 -13.13 8.15 1.82
C ILE A 207 -14.47 7.58 1.39
N ARG A 208 -15.38 8.47 1.01
CA ARG A 208 -16.69 8.12 0.48
C ARG A 208 -16.67 8.14 -1.04
N VAL A 209 -16.95 6.99 -1.61
CA VAL A 209 -17.08 6.80 -3.06
C VAL A 209 -18.55 6.62 -3.41
N ARG A 210 -19.01 7.30 -4.46
CA ARG A 210 -20.36 7.11 -5.01
C ARG A 210 -20.32 6.85 -6.52
N PRO A 211 -21.35 6.21 -7.10
CA PRO A 211 -21.46 6.08 -8.55
C PRO A 211 -21.61 7.43 -9.24
N LEU A 212 -21.15 7.52 -10.48
CA LEU A 212 -21.44 8.62 -11.38
C LEU A 212 -22.93 8.66 -11.71
N ARG A 213 -23.52 9.86 -11.64
CA ARG A 213 -24.92 10.09 -12.03
C ARG A 213 -25.20 9.70 -13.48
N SER A 214 -24.22 9.90 -14.37
CA SER A 214 -24.33 9.51 -15.79
C SER A 214 -24.45 7.99 -15.95
N SER A 215 -23.68 7.21 -15.20
CA SER A 215 -23.72 5.75 -15.25
C SER A 215 -25.00 5.17 -14.68
N LEU A 216 -25.56 5.78 -13.62
CA LEU A 216 -26.88 5.38 -13.09
C LEU A 216 -27.99 5.54 -14.14
N ARG A 217 -28.00 6.67 -14.86
CA ARG A 217 -28.97 6.94 -15.95
C ARG A 217 -28.81 5.98 -17.13
N LEU A 218 -27.59 5.54 -17.41
CA LEU A 218 -27.34 4.57 -18.48
C LEU A 218 -27.97 3.21 -18.15
N LEU A 219 -27.76 2.69 -16.94
CA LEU A 219 -28.41 1.45 -16.49
C LEU A 219 -29.93 1.57 -16.44
N GLU A 220 -30.45 2.76 -16.10
CA GLU A 220 -31.88 3.05 -16.18
C GLU A 220 -32.41 2.96 -17.61
N SER A 221 -31.69 3.50 -18.59
CA SER A 221 -32.08 3.42 -19.99
C SER A 221 -32.04 1.99 -20.55
N GLU A 222 -31.22 1.11 -19.96
CA GLU A 222 -31.14 -0.32 -20.30
C GLU A 222 -32.24 -1.16 -19.63
N GLY A 223 -33.10 -0.55 -18.80
CA GLY A 223 -34.16 -1.25 -18.07
C GLY A 223 -33.63 -2.11 -16.92
N ILE A 224 -32.43 -1.83 -16.42
CA ILE A 224 -31.83 -2.53 -15.29
C ILE A 224 -32.31 -1.88 -13.99
N GLY A 225 -33.17 -2.58 -13.26
CA GLY A 225 -33.76 -2.15 -11.99
C GLY A 225 -35.12 -1.44 -12.14
N GLU A 226 -35.85 -1.33 -11.02
CA GLU A 226 -37.12 -0.60 -10.98
C GLU A 226 -36.90 0.92 -11.18
N VAL A 227 -37.93 1.65 -11.62
CA VAL A 227 -37.86 3.11 -11.69
C VAL A 227 -38.14 3.68 -10.30
N GLY A 228 -37.25 4.55 -9.80
CA GLY A 228 -37.38 5.20 -8.50
C GLY A 228 -36.18 4.98 -7.58
N GLU A 229 -36.31 5.42 -6.33
CA GLU A 229 -35.21 5.42 -5.35
C GLU A 229 -34.66 4.02 -5.05
N THR A 230 -35.52 3.00 -5.07
CA THR A 230 -35.12 1.59 -4.86
C THR A 230 -34.26 1.06 -6.00
N GLY A 231 -34.60 1.36 -7.24
CA GLY A 231 -33.80 0.98 -8.40
C GLY A 231 -32.48 1.74 -8.49
N ASP A 232 -32.47 3.02 -8.13
CA ASP A 232 -31.23 3.80 -8.03
C ASP A 232 -30.27 3.24 -6.99
N ALA A 233 -30.79 2.81 -5.83
CA ALA A 233 -30.00 2.15 -4.81
C ALA A 233 -29.39 0.82 -5.31
N TYR A 234 -30.19 -0.02 -5.98
CA TYR A 234 -29.72 -1.28 -6.55
C TYR A 234 -28.66 -1.08 -7.65
N ARG A 235 -28.90 -0.16 -8.59
CA ARG A 235 -27.93 0.21 -9.63
C ARG A 235 -26.63 0.74 -9.04
N ALA A 236 -26.74 1.59 -8.02
CA ALA A 236 -25.60 2.12 -7.30
C ALA A 236 -24.78 1.01 -6.63
N ASP A 237 -25.44 0.04 -6.00
CA ASP A 237 -24.80 -1.09 -5.36
C ASP A 237 -24.03 -1.96 -6.37
N ILE A 238 -24.62 -2.26 -7.54
CA ILE A 238 -23.94 -2.99 -8.62
C ILE A 238 -22.65 -2.28 -9.04
N ILE A 239 -22.73 -0.97 -9.33
CA ILE A 239 -21.57 -0.19 -9.78
C ILE A 239 -20.47 -0.20 -8.70
N LEU A 240 -20.85 0.04 -7.44
CA LEU A 240 -19.91 0.06 -6.33
C LEU A 240 -19.29 -1.32 -6.12
N CYS A 241 -20.08 -2.39 -6.00
CA CYS A 241 -19.57 -3.75 -5.83
C CYS A 241 -18.59 -4.13 -6.94
N GLN A 242 -18.91 -3.78 -8.19
CA GLN A 242 -18.03 -4.06 -9.33
C GLN A 242 -16.73 -3.26 -9.27
N ALA A 243 -16.80 -1.96 -8.96
CA ALA A 243 -15.62 -1.11 -8.80
C ALA A 243 -14.71 -1.62 -7.68
N PHE A 244 -15.29 -1.99 -6.54
CA PHE A 244 -14.58 -2.50 -5.37
C PHE A 244 -13.87 -3.82 -5.65
N LYS A 245 -14.59 -4.75 -6.30
CA LYS A 245 -14.02 -6.02 -6.75
C LYS A 245 -12.87 -5.79 -7.73
N ASN A 246 -13.05 -4.87 -8.68
CA ASN A 246 -12.04 -4.58 -9.71
C ASN A 246 -10.80 -3.86 -9.18
N LEU A 247 -10.94 -3.09 -8.10
CA LEU A 247 -9.87 -2.40 -7.39
C LEU A 247 -9.26 -3.24 -6.26
N GLY A 248 -9.77 -4.44 -5.98
CA GLY A 248 -9.24 -5.29 -4.91
C GLY A 248 -9.43 -4.70 -3.50
N LEU A 249 -10.41 -3.81 -3.32
CA LEU A 249 -10.67 -3.10 -2.07
C LEU A 249 -11.33 -3.96 -0.99
N THR A 250 -11.55 -5.25 -1.27
CA THR A 250 -12.01 -6.24 -0.28
C THR A 250 -10.94 -6.61 0.74
N LEU A 251 -9.70 -6.18 0.52
CA LEU A 251 -8.60 -6.38 1.47
C LEU A 251 -8.74 -5.40 2.63
N GLU A 252 -9.12 -5.91 3.79
CA GLU A 252 -9.02 -5.16 5.04
C GLU A 252 -7.56 -5.06 5.47
N LEU A 253 -6.85 -4.09 4.88
CA LEU A 253 -5.54 -3.68 5.38
C LEU A 253 -5.74 -2.87 6.66
N LYS A 254 -5.16 -3.34 7.77
CA LYS A 254 -5.12 -2.58 9.02
C LYS A 254 -4.42 -1.25 8.74
N ASP A 255 -5.11 -0.14 8.95
CA ASP A 255 -4.60 1.19 8.62
C ASP A 255 -3.51 1.64 9.61
N ILE A 256 -2.26 1.22 9.34
CA ILE A 256 -1.08 1.56 10.14
C ILE A 256 -0.87 3.08 10.23
N PHE A 257 -1.37 3.83 9.24
CA PHE A 257 -1.28 5.30 9.19
C PHE A 257 -2.23 6.00 10.17
N SER A 258 -3.22 5.27 10.72
CA SER A 258 -4.23 5.81 11.63
C SER A 258 -4.13 5.28 13.05
N THR A 259 -3.43 4.15 13.27
CA THR A 259 -3.24 3.62 14.61
C THR A 259 -2.17 4.40 15.36
N PRO A 260 -2.46 4.94 16.56
CA PRO A 260 -1.42 5.43 17.45
C PRO A 260 -0.37 4.34 17.63
N ARG A 261 0.91 4.67 17.44
CA ARG A 261 1.97 3.71 17.69
C ARG A 261 1.98 3.42 19.17
N GLU A 262 1.62 2.19 19.54
CA GLU A 262 1.93 1.70 20.86
C GLU A 262 3.45 1.84 21.04
N PRO A 263 3.90 2.40 22.19
CA PRO A 263 5.32 2.46 22.46
C PRO A 263 5.86 1.03 22.31
N PRO A 264 6.96 0.82 21.55
CA PRO A 264 7.58 -0.49 21.53
C PRO A 264 7.79 -0.86 23.00
N THR A 265 7.21 -1.97 23.44
CA THR A 265 7.36 -2.42 24.82
C THR A 265 8.85 -2.65 24.98
N VAL A 266 9.55 -1.66 25.55
CA VAL A 266 10.98 -1.73 25.75
C VAL A 266 11.14 -2.80 26.82
N THR A 267 11.34 -4.04 26.41
CA THR A 267 11.86 -5.07 27.29
C THR A 267 13.19 -4.51 27.78
N PRO A 268 13.32 -4.20 29.09
CA PRO A 268 14.52 -3.57 29.60
C PRO A 268 15.69 -4.49 29.29
N TRP A 269 16.54 -4.07 28.37
CA TRP A 269 17.80 -4.74 28.09
C TRP A 269 18.57 -4.78 29.40
N ARG A 270 18.68 -5.97 29.99
CA ARG A 270 19.51 -6.20 31.17
C ARG A 270 20.91 -5.72 30.82
N LEU A 271 21.39 -4.77 31.61
CA LEU A 271 22.75 -4.27 31.63
C LEU A 271 23.69 -5.42 32.02
N GLY A 272 24.10 -6.21 31.03
CA GLY A 272 25.15 -7.21 31.14
C GLY A 272 26.40 -6.69 30.46
N THR A 273 27.42 -6.44 31.26
CA THR A 273 28.74 -5.92 30.89
C THR A 273 29.46 -6.82 29.88
N ASP A 274 30.14 -6.14 28.94
CA ASP A 274 31.31 -6.57 28.16
C ASP A 274 31.14 -7.68 27.11
N VAL A 275 30.99 -7.26 25.85
CA VAL A 275 31.41 -8.03 24.66
C VAL A 275 32.10 -7.09 23.65
N PRO A 276 33.22 -7.48 23.02
CA PRO A 276 34.06 -6.58 22.25
C PRO A 276 33.48 -6.25 20.88
N MET A 277 33.81 -5.04 20.41
CA MET A 277 33.61 -4.57 19.04
C MET A 277 34.19 -5.56 18.02
N HIS A 278 33.33 -6.37 17.41
CA HIS A 278 33.59 -6.93 16.08
C HIS A 278 32.51 -6.46 15.11
N GLN A 279 32.99 -5.64 14.19
CA GLN A 279 32.36 -5.16 12.97
C GLN A 279 31.48 -6.24 12.31
N SER A 280 30.16 -6.04 12.35
CA SER A 280 29.19 -6.93 11.72
C SER A 280 28.08 -6.10 11.08
N SER A 281 28.02 -6.14 9.75
CA SER A 281 26.87 -5.81 8.95
C SER A 281 25.72 -6.78 9.28
N PHE A 282 24.88 -6.43 10.26
CA PHE A 282 23.58 -7.07 10.48
C PHE A 282 22.62 -6.05 11.09
N LEU A 283 21.64 -5.62 10.28
CA LEU A 283 20.45 -4.93 10.74
C LEU A 283 19.62 -5.90 11.60
N PRO A 284 19.08 -5.49 12.76
CA PRO A 284 18.09 -6.29 13.46
C PRO A 284 16.75 -6.13 12.73
N GLN A 285 16.39 -7.17 11.99
CA GLN A 285 15.11 -7.40 11.35
C GLN A 285 14.03 -7.54 12.44
N TYR A 286 13.29 -6.45 12.72
CA TYR A 286 12.17 -6.50 13.66
C TYR A 286 10.97 -7.21 13.03
N SER A 287 10.71 -8.37 13.61
CA SER A 287 9.69 -9.36 13.29
C SER A 287 8.30 -8.93 13.77
N ALA A 288 7.47 -8.47 12.84
CA ALA A 288 6.02 -8.63 12.90
C ALA A 288 5.49 -9.55 11.79
N SER A 289 6.40 -10.13 10.98
CA SER A 289 6.09 -11.02 9.86
C SER A 289 6.21 -12.51 10.17
N SER A 290 6.52 -12.95 11.39
CA SER A 290 6.84 -14.36 11.66
C SER A 290 5.72 -15.34 11.31
N ALA A 291 4.46 -14.92 11.42
CA ALA A 291 3.31 -15.73 11.01
C ALA A 291 3.17 -15.80 9.48
N LEU A 292 3.27 -14.66 8.78
CA LEU A 292 3.14 -14.62 7.31
C LEU A 292 4.36 -15.23 6.60
N ASP A 293 5.57 -15.01 7.12
CA ASP A 293 6.79 -15.63 6.62
C ASP A 293 6.77 -17.16 6.86
N GLY A 294 6.17 -17.58 7.97
CA GLY A 294 5.85 -18.99 8.23
C GLY A 294 4.88 -19.57 7.21
N VAL A 295 3.80 -18.86 6.87
CA VAL A 295 2.82 -19.29 5.87
C VAL A 295 3.43 -19.32 4.46
N ILE A 296 4.23 -18.33 4.08
CA ILE A 296 4.90 -18.28 2.77
C ILE A 296 5.93 -19.42 2.65
N ARG A 297 6.72 -19.69 3.70
CA ARG A 297 7.63 -20.84 3.72
C ARG A 297 6.88 -22.16 3.72
N MET A 298 5.78 -22.26 4.46
CA MET A 298 4.94 -23.46 4.45
C MET A 298 4.34 -23.69 3.06
N TYR A 299 3.88 -22.64 2.38
CA TYR A 299 3.37 -22.72 1.02
C TYR A 299 4.46 -23.15 0.02
N SER A 300 5.69 -22.61 0.13
CA SER A 300 6.79 -23.03 -0.75
C SER A 300 7.20 -24.50 -0.51
N VAL A 301 7.20 -24.95 0.74
CA VAL A 301 7.46 -26.35 1.10
C VAL A 301 6.33 -27.26 0.59
N VAL A 302 5.06 -26.89 0.79
CA VAL A 302 3.93 -27.67 0.30
C VAL A 302 3.92 -27.71 -1.23
N SER A 303 4.21 -26.59 -1.91
CA SER A 303 4.29 -26.50 -3.37
C SER A 303 5.40 -27.39 -3.93
N THR A 304 6.58 -27.40 -3.33
CA THR A 304 7.70 -28.27 -3.76
C THR A 304 7.41 -29.74 -3.53
N ILE A 305 6.76 -30.09 -2.40
CA ILE A 305 6.29 -31.45 -2.14
C ILE A 305 5.25 -31.88 -3.17
N LEU A 306 4.26 -31.04 -3.47
CA LEU A 306 3.22 -31.34 -4.45
C LEU A 306 3.82 -31.51 -5.87
N ALA A 307 4.78 -30.65 -6.23
CA ALA A 307 5.51 -30.76 -7.49
C ALA A 307 6.31 -32.07 -7.58
N ALA A 308 6.91 -32.53 -6.48
CA ALA A 308 7.55 -33.85 -6.42
C ALA A 308 6.55 -34.99 -6.60
N PHE A 309 5.39 -34.94 -5.94
CA PHE A 309 4.34 -35.96 -6.07
C PHE A 309 3.72 -36.03 -7.47
N VAL A 310 3.67 -34.92 -8.22
CA VAL A 310 3.17 -34.90 -9.60
C VAL A 310 4.26 -35.32 -10.59
N SER A 311 5.51 -34.93 -10.37
CA SER A 311 6.62 -35.24 -11.30
C SER A 311 7.12 -36.69 -11.19
N MET A 312 7.05 -37.32 -10.00
CA MET A 312 7.51 -38.69 -9.82
C MET A 312 6.72 -39.74 -10.63
N PRO A 313 5.37 -39.79 -10.62
CA PRO A 313 4.64 -40.77 -11.41
C PRO A 313 4.82 -40.54 -12.92
N MET A 314 4.99 -39.28 -13.37
CA MET A 314 5.30 -38.98 -14.76
C MET A 314 6.67 -39.52 -15.20
N THR A 315 7.70 -39.36 -14.36
CA THR A 315 9.04 -39.91 -14.65
C THR A 315 9.05 -41.44 -14.62
N ILE A 316 8.36 -42.06 -13.66
CA ILE A 316 8.20 -43.52 -13.60
C ILE A 316 7.44 -44.05 -14.84
N ALA A 317 6.35 -43.40 -15.23
CA ALA A 317 5.59 -43.77 -16.42
C ALA A 317 6.45 -43.67 -17.69
N THR A 318 7.25 -42.61 -17.80
CA THR A 318 8.17 -42.41 -18.93
C THR A 318 9.28 -43.48 -18.97
N LEU A 319 9.81 -43.85 -17.80
CA LEU A 319 10.82 -44.91 -17.67
C LEU A 319 10.23 -46.30 -18.00
N ALA A 320 9.04 -46.60 -17.51
CA ALA A 320 8.35 -47.84 -17.85
C ALA A 320 8.08 -47.94 -19.36
N LEU A 321 7.60 -46.85 -19.97
CA LEU A 321 7.30 -46.79 -21.40
C LEU A 321 8.57 -46.93 -22.24
N THR A 322 9.68 -46.31 -21.84
CA THR A 322 10.98 -46.48 -22.52
C THR A 322 11.50 -47.91 -22.42
N ILE A 323 11.40 -48.58 -21.26
CA ILE A 323 11.75 -49.99 -21.10
C ILE A 323 10.88 -50.85 -22.02
N VAL A 324 9.55 -50.67 -21.97
CA VAL A 324 8.62 -51.41 -22.84
C VAL A 324 8.99 -51.18 -24.30
N CYS A 325 9.21 -49.94 -24.77
CA CYS A 325 9.61 -49.68 -26.15
C CYS A 325 10.95 -50.32 -26.55
N PHE A 326 11.94 -50.38 -25.65
CA PHE A 326 13.22 -51.03 -25.91
C PHE A 326 13.09 -52.55 -26.03
N TYR A 327 12.31 -53.17 -25.14
CA TYR A 327 12.13 -54.63 -25.11
C TYR A 327 11.04 -55.13 -26.06
N SER A 328 10.11 -54.25 -26.47
CA SER A 328 9.08 -54.55 -27.48
C SER A 328 9.62 -54.48 -28.89
N ARG A 329 10.94 -54.30 -29.11
CA ARG A 329 11.53 -54.48 -30.44
C ARG A 329 11.14 -55.88 -30.92
N PRO A 330 10.23 -56.00 -31.90
CA PRO A 330 9.80 -57.29 -32.35
C PRO A 330 11.01 -57.94 -33.02
N ILE A 331 11.37 -59.13 -32.55
CA ILE A 331 12.32 -60.02 -33.21
C ILE A 331 11.63 -60.55 -34.48
N ALA A 332 11.48 -59.67 -35.46
CA ALA A 332 11.03 -59.95 -36.82
C ALA A 332 11.62 -58.81 -37.66
N LEU A 333 12.61 -58.98 -38.52
CA LEU A 333 12.78 -60.03 -39.52
C LEU A 333 14.27 -60.34 -39.72
N ARG A 334 14.69 -61.58 -39.46
CA ARG A 334 15.84 -62.14 -40.19
C ARG A 334 15.33 -62.48 -41.59
N VAL A 335 15.56 -61.57 -42.54
CA VAL A 335 15.49 -61.91 -43.96
C VAL A 335 16.66 -62.84 -44.23
N GLY A 336 16.37 -64.11 -44.50
CA GLY A 336 17.36 -65.08 -44.96
C GLY A 336 17.91 -64.66 -46.32
N VAL A 337 19.24 -64.67 -46.44
CA VAL A 337 19.97 -64.64 -47.72
C VAL A 337 20.41 -66.05 -48.03
#